data_AF-A0A800IN90-F1
#
_entry.id   AF-A0A800IN90-F1
#
_cell.length_a   1.000
_cell.length_b   1.000
_cell.length_c   1.000
_cell.angle_alpha   90.00
_cell.angle_beta   90.00
_cell.angle_gamma   90.00
#
_symmetry.space_group_name_H-M   'P 1'
#
loop_
_entity.id
_entity.type
_entity.pdbx_description
1 polymer ?
#
loop_
_entity_poly.entity_id
_entity_poly.type
_entity_poly.pdbx_seq_one_letter_code
_entity_poly.pdbx_strand_id
1 'polypeptide(L)' 'MDAYKEEIEKHVAYVGSARPLPGFDKIYAPGEIEEANRHKNLIEGIYIPEPTWKTIAETAADLGIGMPKV' A
#
# COMPACT_ATOMS: atom_id res chain seq x y z
N MET A 1 19.07 -6.41 -18.92
CA MET A 1 18.18 -6.01 -17.81
C MET A 1 17.01 -5.20 -18.32
N ASP A 2 17.23 -4.21 -19.20
CA ASP A 2 16.16 -3.33 -19.68
C ASP A 2 15.13 -4.06 -20.55
N ALA A 3 15.57 -4.91 -21.48
CA ALA A 3 14.66 -5.72 -22.30
C ALA A 3 13.75 -6.64 -21.46
N TYR A 4 14.27 -7.20 -20.36
CA TYR A 4 13.47 -8.01 -19.44
C TYR A 4 12.39 -7.17 -18.74
N LYS A 5 12.74 -5.98 -18.25
CA LYS A 5 11.78 -5.07 -17.61
C LYS A 5 10.69 -4.65 -18.59
N GLU A 6 11.09 -4.31 -19.82
CA GLU A 6 10.15 -3.92 -20.89
C GLU A 6 9.18 -5.06 -21.22
N GLU A 7 9.65 -6.31 -21.29
CA GLU A 7 8.75 -7.46 -21.50
C GLU A 7 7.78 -7.67 -20.33
N ILE A 8 8.26 -7.53 -19.09
CA ILE A 8 7.40 -7.62 -17.90
C ILE A 8 6.35 -6.51 -17.88
N GLU A 9 6.71 -5.27 -18.20
CA GLU A 9 5.78 -4.14 -18.31
C GLU A 9 4.71 -4.39 -19.37
N LYS A 10 5.09 -4.90 -20.54
CA LYS A 10 4.14 -5.30 -21.59
C LYS A 10 3.22 -6.42 -21.14
N HIS A 11 3.75 -7.40 -20.41
CA HIS A 11 2.96 -8.51 -19.89
C HIS A 11 1.92 -8.05 -18.85
N VAL A 12 2.33 -7.20 -17.91
CA VAL A 12 1.44 -6.57 -16.93
C VAL A 12 0.34 -5.78 -17.64
N ALA A 13 0.69 -4.96 -18.64
CA ALA A 13 -0.29 -4.19 -19.41
C ALA A 13 -1.27 -5.09 -20.18
N TYR A 14 -0.78 -6.19 -20.78
CA TYR A 14 -1.63 -7.14 -21.49
C TYR A 14 -2.66 -7.79 -20.56
N VAL A 15 -2.23 -8.32 -19.41
CA VAL A 15 -3.13 -8.93 -18.41
C VAL A 15 -4.12 -7.89 -17.86
N GLY A 16 -3.64 -6.69 -17.54
CA GLY A 16 -4.48 -5.60 -17.02
C GLY A 16 -5.51 -5.06 -18.03
N SER A 17 -5.31 -5.29 -19.32
CA SER A 17 -6.23 -4.87 -20.39
C SER A 17 -7.46 -5.75 -20.55
N ALA A 18 -7.51 -6.90 -19.88
CA ALA A 18 -8.67 -7.79 -19.94
C ALA A 18 -9.91 -7.12 -19.34
N ARG A 19 -11.09 -7.48 -19.85
CA ARG A 19 -12.37 -6.92 -19.35
C ARG A 19 -12.57 -7.34 -17.89
N PRO A 20 -12.78 -6.40 -16.95
CA PRO A 20 -13.16 -6.74 -15.59
C PRO A 20 -14.50 -7.49 -15.52
N LEU A 21 -14.68 -8.35 -14.52
CA LEU A 21 -15.97 -8.97 -14.25
C LEU A 21 -17.00 -7.92 -13.80
N PRO A 22 -18.32 -8.16 -13.98
CA PRO A 22 -19.33 -7.29 -13.39
C PRO A 22 -19.12 -7.08 -11.89
N GLY A 23 -19.12 -5.83 -11.44
CA GLY A 23 -18.84 -5.46 -10.05
C GLY A 23 -17.36 -5.21 -9.73
N PHE A 24 -16.47 -5.30 -10.72
CA PHE A 24 -15.06 -4.96 -10.59
C PHE A 24 -14.68 -3.85 -11.57
N ASP A 25 -13.90 -2.87 -11.13
CA ASP A 25 -13.51 -1.72 -11.95
C ASP A 25 -12.17 -1.90 -12.66
N LYS A 26 -11.26 -2.71 -12.08
CA LYS A 26 -9.88 -2.84 -12.55
C LYS A 26 -9.28 -4.21 -12.22
N ILE A 27 -8.39 -4.70 -13.09
CA ILE A 27 -7.49 -5.82 -12.84
C ILE A 27 -6.15 -5.27 -12.36
N TYR A 28 -5.64 -5.78 -11.24
CA TYR A 28 -4.36 -5.38 -10.68
C TYR A 28 -3.32 -6.48 -10.88
N ALA A 29 -2.09 -6.10 -11.20
CA ALA A 29 -0.93 -6.98 -11.07
C ALA A 29 -0.45 -7.05 -9.60
N PRO A 30 0.24 -8.13 -9.20
CA PRO A 30 0.84 -8.22 -7.87
C PRO A 30 1.74 -7.01 -7.57
N GLY A 31 1.50 -6.35 -6.43
CA GLY A 31 2.25 -5.15 -6.02
C GLY A 31 1.56 -3.82 -6.36
N GLU A 32 0.64 -3.76 -7.34
CA GLU A 32 0.02 -2.49 -7.73
C GLU A 32 -0.93 -1.92 -6.66
N ILE A 33 -1.57 -2.79 -5.86
CA ILE A 33 -2.44 -2.37 -4.75
C ILE A 33 -1.58 -1.78 -3.62
N GLU A 34 -0.47 -2.43 -3.30
CA GLU A 34 0.51 -1.98 -2.31
C GLU A 34 1.15 -0.66 -2.70
N GLU A 35 1.51 -0.51 -3.98
CA GLU A 35 2.02 0.73 -4.58
C GLU A 35 1.01 1.88 -4.42
N ALA A 36 -0.25 1.63 -4.79
CA ALA A 36 -1.32 2.61 -4.67
C ALA A 36 -1.57 3.02 -3.20
N ASN A 37 -1.62 2.04 -2.29
CA ASN A 37 -1.76 2.29 -0.86
C ASN A 37 -0.57 3.07 -0.30
N ARG A 38 0.65 2.79 -0.75
CA ARG A 38 1.84 3.56 -0.32
C ARG A 38 1.73 5.01 -0.77
N HIS A 39 1.40 5.27 -2.03
CA HIS A 39 1.23 6.64 -2.52
C HIS A 39 0.16 7.40 -1.76
N LYS A 40 -0.99 6.76 -1.49
CA LYS A 40 -2.04 7.32 -0.66
C LYS A 40 -1.53 7.65 0.75
N ASN A 41 -0.91 6.68 1.42
CA ASN A 41 -0.47 6.83 2.81
C ASN A 41 0.68 7.83 2.98
N LEU A 42 1.52 8.04 1.95
CA LEU A 42 2.55 9.07 1.97
C LEU A 42 1.97 10.50 1.95
N ILE A 43 0.77 10.66 1.37
CA ILE A 43 0.08 11.96 1.28
C ILE A 43 -0.87 12.14 2.46
N GLU A 44 -1.68 11.14 2.75
CA GLU A 44 -2.77 11.21 3.74
C GLU A 44 -2.33 10.79 5.16
N GLY A 45 -1.15 10.18 5.29
CA GLY A 45 -0.74 9.49 6.51
C GLY A 45 -1.26 8.05 6.58
N ILE A 46 -0.69 7.26 7.50
CA ILE A 46 -1.08 5.86 7.71
C ILE A 46 -2.20 5.81 8.76
N TYR A 47 -3.36 5.28 8.39
CA TYR A 47 -4.40 4.99 9.37
C TYR A 47 -3.96 3.88 10.32
N ILE A 48 -4.03 4.16 11.61
CA ILE A 48 -3.79 3.20 12.68
C ILE A 48 -5.05 3.16 13.55
N PRO A 49 -5.67 1.98 13.78
CA PRO A 49 -6.82 1.86 14.65
C PRO A 49 -6.52 2.32 16.09
N GLU A 50 -7.53 2.87 16.78
CA GLU A 50 -7.37 3.36 18.17
C GLU A 50 -6.77 2.31 19.11
N PRO A 51 -7.18 1.02 19.10
CA PRO A 51 -6.60 0.03 20.00
C PRO A 51 -5.10 -0.18 19.74
N THR A 52 -4.67 -0.06 18.49
CA THR A 52 -3.25 -0.15 18.10
C THR A 52 -2.48 1.08 18.57
N TRP A 53 -3.06 2.28 18.45
CA TRP A 53 -2.48 3.49 19.03
C TRP A 53 -2.29 3.38 20.55
N LYS A 54 -3.26 2.78 21.25
CA LYS A 54 -3.18 2.55 22.69
C LYS A 54 -1.99 1.64 23.04
N THR A 55 -1.83 0.52 22.34
CA THR A 55 -0.69 -0.39 22.54
C THR A 55 0.65 0.30 22.26
N ILE A 56 0.72 1.14 21.22
CA ILE A 56 1.93 1.94 20.91
C ILE A 56 2.23 2.90 22.06
N ALA A 57 1.23 3.60 22.58
CA ALA A 57 1.40 4.58 23.66
C ALA A 57 1.83 3.92 24.98
N GLU A 58 1.24 2.77 25.33
CA GLU A 58 1.64 1.97 26.50
C GLU A 58 3.11 1.52 26.39
N THR A 59 3.50 0.96 25.24
CA THR A 59 4.88 0.54 24.98
C THR A 59 5.86 1.71 25.04
N ALA A 60 5.49 2.88 24.50
CA ALA A 60 6.32 4.07 24.55
C ALA A 60 6.50 4.57 25.99
N ALA A 61 5.45 4.55 26.81
CA ALA A 61 5.50 4.94 28.21
C ALA A 61 6.41 4.03 29.04
N ASP A 62 6.31 2.70 28.86
CA ASP A 62 7.14 1.71 29.55
C ASP A 62 8.64 1.90 29.25
N LEU A 63 8.96 2.37 28.05
CA LEU A 63 10.34 2.63 27.60
C LEU A 63 10.80 4.08 27.83
N GLY A 64 9.94 4.96 28.35
CA GLY A 64 10.25 6.38 28.54
C GLY A 64 10.44 7.16 27.23
N ILE A 65 9.79 6.75 26.14
CA ILE A 65 9.84 7.37 24.80
C ILE A 65 8.60 8.25 24.59
N GLY A 66 8.79 9.44 24.01
CA GLY A 66 7.69 10.35 23.67
C GLY A 66 6.91 9.91 22.43
N MET A 67 5.59 10.18 22.42
CA MET A 67 4.74 9.93 21.25
C MET A 67 5.02 10.93 20.10
N PRO A 68 4.85 10.52 18.84
CA PRO A 68 4.97 11.43 17.71
C PRO A 68 3.93 12.55 17.79
N LYS A 69 4.30 13.73 17.28
CA LYS A 69 3.37 14.85 17.11
C LYS A 69 2.59 14.61 15.82
N VAL A 70 1.27 14.47 15.94
CA VAL A 70 0.33 14.29 14.83
C VAL A 70 -0.16 15.64 14.35
#